data_AF-A0A522U1S0-F1
#
_entry.id   AF-A0A522U1S0-F1
#
_cell.length_a   1.000
_cell.length_b   1.000
_cell.length_c   1.000
_cell.angle_alpha   90.00
_cell.angle_beta   90.00
_cell.angle_gamma   90.00
#
_symmetry.space_group_name_H-M   'P 1'
#
loop_
_entity.id
_entity.type
_entity.pdbx_description
1 polymer ?
#
loop_
_entity_poly.entity_id
_entity_poly.type
_entity_poly.pdbx_seq_one_letter_code
_entity_poly.pdbx_strand_id
1 'polypeptide(L)'
;MAGGQTYAQVSTQASADPTNAKLQGQVATLFKGETLRSMLLNAYGWWTIGVYTTYAGIGLLIAALAVLGALVFELFIAGRKPESVRAAHKIAA
;
A
#
# COMPACT_ATOMS: atom_id res chain seq x y z
N MET A 1 2.48 27.92 26.40
CA MET A 1 1.61 26.95 25.68
C MET A 1 0.22 27.57 25.57
N ALA A 2 -0.53 27.31 24.49
CA ALA A 2 -1.80 27.98 24.15
C ALA A 2 -3.00 27.66 25.08
N GLY A 3 -2.76 27.38 26.36
CA GLY A 3 -3.81 27.24 27.38
C GLY A 3 -4.88 26.15 27.11
N GLY A 4 -4.61 25.17 26.23
CA GLY A 4 -5.58 24.15 25.83
C GLY A 4 -6.49 24.52 24.66
N GLN A 5 -6.26 25.66 24.01
CA GLN A 5 -7.03 26.10 22.84
C GLN A 5 -6.55 25.44 21.54
N THR A 6 -7.46 25.23 20.59
CA THR A 6 -7.16 24.67 19.25
C THR A 6 -6.55 25.73 18.32
N TYR A 7 -5.88 25.31 17.23
CA TYR A 7 -5.37 26.25 16.22
C TYR A 7 -6.46 27.22 15.74
N ALA A 8 -7.67 26.71 15.47
CA ALA A 8 -8.79 27.53 15.01
C ALA A 8 -9.16 28.64 16.00
N GLN A 9 -9.20 28.34 17.31
CA GLN A 9 -9.54 29.33 18.34
C GLN A 9 -8.48 30.41 18.48
N VAL A 10 -7.20 30.02 18.50
CA VAL A 10 -6.08 30.96 18.59
C VAL A 10 -5.92 31.76 17.29
N SER A 11 -6.22 31.15 16.13
CA SER A 11 -6.22 31.83 14.84
C SER A 11 -7.31 32.91 14.79
N THR A 12 -8.53 32.63 15.25
CA THR A 12 -9.58 33.66 15.34
C THR A 12 -9.18 34.81 16.26
N GLN A 13 -8.56 34.51 17.40
CA GLN A 13 -8.07 35.55 18.33
C GLN A 13 -6.91 36.36 17.75
N ALA A 14 -5.96 35.71 17.06
CA ALA A 14 -4.84 36.38 16.40
C ALA A 14 -5.28 37.22 15.20
N SER A 15 -6.37 36.84 14.51
CA SER A 15 -6.97 37.65 13.46
C SER A 15 -7.73 38.86 14.02
N ALA A 16 -8.32 38.75 15.22
CA ALA A 16 -8.97 39.86 15.91
C ALA A 16 -7.98 40.87 16.52
N ASP A 17 -6.79 40.41 16.90
CA ASP A 17 -5.71 41.24 17.44
C ASP A 17 -4.36 41.00 16.71
N PRO A 18 -4.21 41.56 15.50
CA PRO A 18 -3.07 41.24 14.62
C PRO A 18 -1.72 41.78 15.11
N THR A 19 -1.69 42.74 16.03
CA THR A 19 -0.44 43.31 16.60
C THR A 19 0.09 42.46 17.76
N ASN A 20 -0.67 41.48 18.23
CA ASN A 20 -0.32 40.62 19.34
C ASN A 20 0.68 39.53 18.93
N ALA A 21 1.96 39.87 18.99
CA ALA A 21 3.07 38.97 18.62
C ALA A 21 3.03 37.62 19.35
N LYS A 22 2.48 37.56 20.57
CA LYS A 22 2.36 36.32 21.34
C LYS A 22 1.30 35.39 20.77
N LEU A 23 0.14 35.91 20.36
CA LEU A 23 -0.91 35.12 19.70
C LEU A 23 -0.43 34.62 18.34
N GLN A 24 0.22 35.47 17.55
CA GLN A 24 0.79 35.06 16.26
C GLN A 24 1.84 33.95 16.40
N GLY A 25 2.71 34.04 17.40
CA GLY A 25 3.67 32.98 17.71
C GLY A 25 3.00 31.65 18.08
N GLN A 26 1.89 31.70 18.83
CA GLN A 26 1.13 30.51 19.21
C GLN A 26 0.43 29.85 18.02
N VAL A 27 -0.19 30.64 17.12
CA VAL A 27 -0.79 30.15 15.88
C VAL A 27 0.25 29.40 15.04
N ALA A 28 1.44 29.97 14.88
CA ALA A 28 2.52 29.33 14.13
C ALA A 28 3.00 28.01 14.76
N THR A 29 3.11 27.95 16.09
CA THR A 29 3.47 26.71 16.80
C THR A 29 2.38 25.64 16.67
N LEU A 30 1.11 26.02 16.88
CA LEU A 30 -0.02 25.10 16.78
C LEU A 30 -0.17 24.55 15.35
N PHE A 31 -0.05 25.41 14.33
CA PHE A 31 -0.06 25.00 12.93
C PHE A 31 1.02 23.98 12.61
N LYS A 32 2.26 24.22 13.05
CA LYS A 32 3.37 23.29 12.87
C LYS A 32 3.11 21.96 13.58
N GLY A 33 2.54 21.99 14.78
CA GLY A 33 2.16 20.80 15.53
C GLY A 33 1.07 19.98 14.82
N GLU A 34 0.01 20.62 14.34
CA GLU A 34 -1.07 19.97 13.59
C GLU A 34 -0.57 19.40 12.25
N THR A 35 0.30 20.13 11.56
CA THR A 35 0.94 19.65 10.32
C THR A 35 1.81 18.43 10.59
N LEU A 36 2.67 18.46 11.61
CA LEU A 36 3.50 17.31 11.99
C LEU A 36 2.64 16.09 12.35
N ARG A 37 1.57 16.29 13.13
CA ARG A 37 0.63 15.22 13.46
C ARG A 37 -0.02 14.63 12.21
N SER A 38 -0.44 15.47 11.26
CA SER A 38 -1.01 15.02 9.99
C SER A 38 -0.01 14.22 9.16
N MET A 39 1.24 14.69 9.05
CA MET A 39 2.31 13.98 8.37
C MET A 39 2.59 12.60 9.00
N LEU A 40 2.65 12.53 10.33
CA LEU A 40 2.83 11.28 11.07
C LEU A 40 1.65 10.31 10.87
N LEU A 41 0.42 10.82 10.89
CA LEU A 41 -0.78 10.01 10.67
C LEU A 41 -0.84 9.47 9.23
N ASN A 42 -0.46 10.29 8.26
CA ASN A 42 -0.37 9.88 6.86
C ASN A 42 0.70 8.81 6.67
N ALA A 43 1.91 9.02 7.23
CA ALA A 43 2.99 8.05 7.19
C ALA A 43 2.60 6.72 7.85
N TYR A 44 1.91 6.77 8.99
CA TYR A 44 1.39 5.58 9.67
C TYR A 44 0.35 4.84 8.81
N GLY A 45 -0.59 5.57 8.20
CA GLY A 45 -1.58 4.98 7.31
C GLY A 45 -0.94 4.22 6.13
N TRP A 46 0.05 4.82 5.47
CA TRP A 46 0.78 4.18 4.39
C TRP A 46 1.64 3.00 4.86
N TRP A 47 2.26 3.10 6.03
CA TRP A 47 2.99 1.99 6.63
C TRP A 47 2.08 0.78 6.82
N THR A 48 0.90 0.97 7.40
CA THR A 48 -0.07 -0.10 7.63
C THR A 48 -0.50 -0.76 6.31
N ILE A 49 -0.80 0.03 5.29
CA ILE A 49 -1.13 -0.49 3.95
C ILE A 49 0.06 -1.27 3.38
N GLY A 50 1.28 -0.76 3.52
CA GLY A 50 2.51 -1.41 3.07
C GLY A 50 2.67 -2.81 3.66
N VAL A 51 2.49 -2.95 4.98
CA VAL A 51 2.57 -4.25 5.67
C VAL A 51 1.58 -5.26 5.09
N TYR A 52 0.31 -4.90 4.96
CA TYR A 52 -0.70 -5.79 4.37
C TYR A 52 -0.40 -6.12 2.90
N THR A 53 0.08 -5.14 2.14
CA THR A 53 0.44 -5.31 0.73
C THR A 53 1.62 -6.28 0.59
N THR A 54 2.60 -6.24 1.50
CA THR A 54 3.70 -7.22 1.51
C THR A 54 3.19 -8.64 1.73
N TYR A 55 2.31 -8.86 2.71
CA TYR A 55 1.73 -10.19 2.94
C TYR A 55 0.88 -10.67 1.75
N ALA A 56 0.04 -9.78 1.20
CA ALA A 56 -0.74 -10.09 0.01
C ALA A 56 0.17 -10.41 -1.20
N GLY A 57 1.26 -9.65 -1.36
CA GLY A 57 2.27 -9.88 -2.40
C GLY A 57 2.94 -11.25 -2.29
N ILE A 58 3.29 -11.69 -1.08
CA ILE A 58 3.83 -13.04 -0.85
C ILE A 58 2.79 -14.10 -1.22
N GLY A 59 1.53 -13.91 -0.83
CA GLY A 59 0.44 -14.82 -1.20
C GLY A 59 0.26 -14.92 -2.72
N LEU A 60 0.27 -13.79 -3.41
CA LEU A 60 0.20 -13.72 -4.88
C LEU A 60 1.42 -14.36 -5.54
N LEU A 61 2.62 -14.22 -4.97
CA LEU A 61 3.83 -14.86 -5.48
C LEU A 61 3.70 -16.39 -5.42
N ILE A 62 3.23 -16.94 -4.29
CA ILE A 62 3.03 -18.38 -4.15
C ILE A 62 1.98 -18.88 -5.16
N ALA A 63 0.87 -18.16 -5.30
CA ALA A 63 -0.16 -18.49 -6.28
C ALA A 63 0.39 -18.46 -7.72
N ALA A 64 1.19 -17.45 -8.06
CA ALA A 64 1.83 -17.34 -9.37
C ALA A 64 2.78 -18.51 -9.64
N LEU A 65 3.59 -18.92 -8.65
CA LEU A 65 4.48 -20.08 -8.76
C LEU A 65 3.70 -21.38 -8.93
N ALA A 66 2.58 -21.55 -8.23
CA ALA A 66 1.73 -22.73 -8.38
C ALA A 66 1.15 -22.84 -9.79
N VAL A 67 0.62 -21.73 -10.33
CA VAL A 67 0.10 -21.67 -11.71
C VAL A 67 1.20 -21.92 -12.73
N LEU A 68 2.37 -21.30 -12.55
CA LEU A 68 3.53 -21.52 -13.43
C LEU A 68 3.98 -22.98 -13.40
N GLY A 69 4.04 -23.60 -12.21
CA GLY A 69 4.38 -25.00 -12.04
C GLY A 69 3.38 -25.93 -12.73
N ALA A 70 2.08 -25.66 -12.60
CA ALA A 70 1.04 -26.40 -13.30
C ALA A 70 1.18 -26.29 -14.83
N LEU A 71 1.43 -25.08 -15.35
CA LEU A 71 1.68 -24.85 -16.77
C LEU A 71 2.90 -25.64 -17.27
N VAL A 72 4.01 -25.58 -16.54
CA VAL A 72 5.23 -26.33 -16.89
C VAL A 72 4.96 -27.84 -16.88
N PHE A 73 4.25 -28.34 -15.87
CA PHE A 73 3.85 -29.73 -15.78
C PHE A 73 2.98 -30.18 -16.97
N GLU A 74 1.98 -29.37 -17.33
CA GLU A 74 1.13 -29.60 -18.50
C GLU A 74 1.94 -29.63 -19.79
N LEU A 75 2.85 -28.68 -20.02
CA LEU A 75 3.71 -28.66 -21.20
C LEU A 75 4.61 -29.90 -21.28
N PHE A 76 5.20 -30.33 -20.17
CA PHE A 76 6.04 -31.52 -20.11
C PHE A 76 5.26 -32.82 -20.35
N ILE A 77 3.99 -32.92 -19.94
CA ILE A 77 3.14 -34.09 -20.19
C ILE A 77 2.52 -34.05 -21.59
N ALA A 78 2.06 -32.89 -22.05
CA ALA A 78 1.50 -32.71 -23.38
C ALA A 78 2.55 -33.00 -24.47
N GLY A 79 3.80 -32.59 -24.27
CA GLY A 79 4.91 -32.91 -25.16
C GLY A 79 5.32 -34.39 -25.17
N ARG A 80 4.90 -35.18 -24.17
CA ARG A 80 5.14 -36.63 -24.10
C ARG A 80 4.05 -37.48 -24.73
N LYS A 81 2.95 -36.90 -25.24
CA LYS A 81 1.93 -37.65 -26.00
C LYS A 81 2.59 -38.15 -27.31
N PRO A 82 3.04 -39.41 -27.35
CA PRO A 82 4.01 -39.84 -28.34
C PRO A 82 3.31 -40.22 -29.64
N GLU A 83 4.07 -40.25 -30.73
CA GLU A 83 3.68 -40.72 -32.05
C GLU A 83 3.19 -42.19 -32.12
N SER A 84 2.94 -42.86 -30.99
CA SER A 84 2.47 -44.24 -30.91
C SER A 84 1.03 -44.43 -31.41
N VAL A 85 0.18 -43.41 -31.33
CA VAL A 85 -1.19 -43.48 -31.90
C VAL A 85 -1.12 -43.54 -33.43
N ARG A 86 -0.14 -42.87 -34.04
CA ARG A 86 0.03 -42.82 -35.49
C ARG A 86 0.65 -44.12 -36.03
N ALA A 87 1.56 -44.74 -35.28
CA ALA A 87 2.12 -46.05 -35.63
C ALA A 87 1.06 -47.17 -35.51
N ALA A 88 0.27 -47.20 -34.44
CA ALA A 88 -0.80 -48.19 -34.27
C ALA A 88 -1.90 -48.06 -35.36
N HIS A 89 -2.26 -46.84 -35.76
CA HIS A 89 -3.23 -46.62 -36.83
C HIS A 89 -2.69 -47.01 -38.22
N LYS A 90 -1.38 -46.88 -38.46
CA LYS A 90 -0.74 -47.29 -39.73
C LYS A 90 -0.57 -48.81 -39.88
N ILE A 91 -0.60 -49.55 -38.78
CA ILE A 91 -0.50 -51.03 -38.78
C ILE A 91 -1.90 -51.67 -38.88
N ALA A 92 -2.94 -50.93 -38.52
CA ALA A 92 -4.34 -51.40 -38.51
C ALA A 92 -5.18 -50.94 -39.73
N ALA A 93 -4.58 -50.25 -40.72
CA ALA A 93 -5.19 -49.81 -41.97
C ALA A 93 -4.44 -50.40 -43.16
#